data_AF-A0A7V4PBV7-F1
#
_entry.id   AF-A0A7V4PBV7-F1
#
_cell.length_a   1.000
_cell.length_b   1.000
_cell.length_c   1.000
_cell.angle_alpha   90.00
_cell.angle_beta   90.00
_cell.angle_gamma   90.00
#
_symmetry.space_group_name_H-M   'P 1'
#
loop_
_entity.id
_entity.type
_entity.pdbx_description
1 polymer ?
#
loop_
_entity_poly.entity_id
_entity_poly.type
_entity_poly.pdbx_seq_one_letter_code
_entity_poly.pdbx_strand_id
1 'polypeptide(L)'
;MKDRASPSPRAASAPAAPPSLGAWAYDAILAGAVALLVMAVLIPSEAAISDGTFAPLAAAWCVLLVAWSLVVWLQREPLPRPTPTEWAGLALVAWHTLAAVVSLGSGNGRQTLSAAWLLIGYALAVFLLRRCLRSPAQVRGLVAALLWLATLAAALGLFQYFYSMPLRRAQYAADPERALAEAGISTEAGSPQRELFENRLQSVEPLGPFALTNSLAGFLAPWLIASVALLVAAWSRRPPLRTWIGWLAAALTIGTCLVLTKSRTAYLAALVGVALVALYGRPGSRTWRPGWRVLTAAGGAAVLLALLGVLLGGLDAKVLSEAPKSVLYRVQYWQATSALIARQPLFGCGPGNFQQAYTAYKLPEASESVADPHNFLLEMWATAGT
;
A
#
# COMPACT_ATOMS: atom_id res chain seq x y z
N MET A 1 67.29 -25.26 6.98
CA MET A 1 67.04 -24.53 5.71
C MET A 1 65.66 -25.00 5.24
N LYS A 2 64.52 -24.42 5.63
CA LYS A 2 63.95 -23.09 5.31
C LYS A 2 63.99 -22.77 3.81
N ASP A 3 62.95 -23.19 3.10
CA ASP A 3 62.41 -22.46 1.94
C ASP A 3 60.91 -22.27 2.15
N ARG A 4 60.56 -21.14 2.76
CA ARG A 4 59.18 -20.64 2.81
C ARG A 4 58.94 -19.86 1.53
N ALA A 5 58.16 -20.42 0.62
CA ALA A 5 57.62 -19.67 -0.52
C ALA A 5 56.83 -18.47 0.01
N SER A 6 57.29 -17.26 -0.31
CA SER A 6 56.64 -15.99 -0.01
C SER A 6 55.32 -15.89 -0.78
N PRO A 7 54.20 -15.47 -0.14
CA PRO A 7 52.95 -15.23 -0.84
C PRO A 7 53.08 -14.00 -1.75
N SER A 8 52.69 -14.14 -3.01
CA SER A 8 52.53 -13.04 -3.96
C SER A 8 51.71 -11.91 -3.33
N PRO A 9 52.12 -10.63 -3.43
CA PRO A 9 51.29 -9.54 -2.96
C PRO A 9 49.98 -9.55 -3.76
N ARG A 10 48.85 -9.59 -3.06
CA ARG A 10 47.54 -9.32 -3.66
C ARG A 10 47.65 -7.97 -4.36
N ALA A 11 47.52 -7.95 -5.68
CA ALA A 11 47.37 -6.71 -6.43
C ALA A 11 46.27 -5.89 -5.76
N ALA A 12 46.66 -4.75 -5.18
CA ALA A 12 45.72 -3.78 -4.66
C ALA A 12 44.79 -3.40 -5.82
N SER A 13 43.50 -3.69 -5.66
CA SER A 13 42.48 -3.25 -6.61
C SER A 13 42.62 -1.75 -6.79
N ALA A 14 42.94 -1.29 -8.00
CA ALA A 14 43.02 0.12 -8.32
C ALA A 14 41.73 0.83 -7.83
N PRO A 15 41.83 2.05 -7.25
CA PRO A 15 40.65 2.78 -6.80
C PRO A 15 39.71 2.97 -8.00
N ALA A 16 38.43 2.61 -7.80
CA ALA A 16 37.41 2.74 -8.82
C ALA A 16 37.36 4.20 -9.29
N ALA A 17 37.36 4.41 -10.61
CA ALA A 17 37.21 5.74 -11.19
C ALA A 17 35.93 6.41 -10.62
N PRO A 18 35.96 7.73 -10.35
CA PRO A 18 34.79 8.41 -9.83
C PRO A 18 33.60 8.24 -10.78
N PRO A 19 32.37 8.11 -10.26
CA PRO A 19 31.19 7.95 -11.10
C PRO A 19 31.07 9.13 -12.07
N SER A 20 30.64 8.85 -13.30
CA SER A 20 30.33 9.91 -14.25
C SER A 20 29.24 10.83 -13.68
N LEU A 21 29.24 12.11 -14.07
CA LEU A 21 28.20 13.07 -13.68
C LEU A 21 26.78 12.52 -13.93
N GLY A 22 26.63 11.74 -15.00
CA GLY A 22 25.40 11.03 -15.32
C GLY A 22 25.02 9.95 -14.32
N ALA A 23 25.95 9.09 -13.93
CA ALA A 23 25.72 8.04 -12.93
C ALA A 23 25.32 8.65 -11.58
N TRP A 24 26.02 9.71 -11.15
CA TRP A 24 25.67 10.45 -9.93
C TRP A 24 24.25 11.03 -10.00
N ALA A 25 23.85 11.62 -11.13
CA ALA A 25 22.52 12.19 -11.28
C ALA A 25 21.40 11.13 -11.18
N TYR A 26 21.61 9.95 -11.77
CA TYR A 26 20.68 8.82 -11.62
C TYR A 26 20.55 8.34 -10.17
N ASP A 27 21.66 8.25 -9.45
CA ASP A 27 21.64 7.88 -8.03
C ASP A 27 20.95 8.95 -7.16
N ALA A 28 21.14 10.23 -7.47
CA ALA A 28 20.44 11.33 -6.79
C ALA A 28 18.92 11.28 -7.03
N ILE A 29 18.49 11.04 -8.28
CA ILE A 29 17.06 10.87 -8.61
C ILE A 29 16.49 9.65 -7.91
N LEU A 30 17.22 8.53 -7.88
CA LEU A 30 16.80 7.33 -7.16
C LEU A 30 16.67 7.60 -5.66
N ALA A 31 17.63 8.28 -5.05
CA ALA A 31 17.56 8.65 -3.63
C ALA A 31 16.34 9.54 -3.34
N GLY A 32 16.05 10.52 -4.21
CA GLY A 32 14.84 11.33 -4.14
C GLY A 32 13.57 10.47 -4.24
N ALA A 33 13.51 9.54 -5.19
CA ALA A 33 12.38 8.62 -5.35
C ALA A 33 12.17 7.74 -4.11
N VAL A 34 13.25 7.23 -3.50
CA VAL A 34 13.16 6.47 -2.24
C VAL A 34 12.67 7.35 -1.09
N ALA A 35 13.14 8.60 -1.00
CA ALA A 35 12.65 9.53 0.02
C ALA A 35 11.15 9.81 -0.13
N LEU A 36 10.64 9.99 -1.36
CA LEU A 36 9.21 10.16 -1.62
C LEU A 36 8.39 8.92 -1.22
N LEU A 37 8.89 7.70 -1.48
CA LEU A 37 8.25 6.47 -1.02
C LEU A 37 8.20 6.38 0.51
N VAL A 38 9.27 6.77 1.19
CA VAL A 38 9.32 6.80 2.66
C VAL A 38 8.30 7.82 3.19
N MET A 39 8.28 9.04 2.65
CA MET A 39 7.34 10.07 3.06
C MET A 39 5.89 9.67 2.82
N ALA A 40 5.59 8.94 1.74
CA ALA A 40 4.24 8.45 1.45
C ALA A 40 3.69 7.50 2.53
N VAL A 41 4.56 6.83 3.31
CA VAL A 41 4.15 5.99 4.44
C VAL A 41 4.01 6.80 5.73
N LEU A 42 4.78 7.88 5.88
CA LEU A 42 4.79 8.71 7.09
C LEU A 42 3.67 9.75 7.12
N ILE A 43 3.08 10.06 5.95
CA ILE A 43 1.93 10.96 5.83
C ILE A 43 0.67 10.09 5.76
N PRO A 44 -0.34 10.30 6.62
CA PRO A 44 -1.57 9.53 6.60
C PRO A 44 -2.24 9.58 5.21
N SER A 45 -2.39 8.40 4.59
CA SER A 45 -2.92 8.27 3.22
C SER A 45 -4.42 8.54 3.14
N GLU A 46 -5.15 8.40 4.25
CA GLU A 46 -6.60 8.58 4.31
C GLU A 46 -7.04 10.01 3.96
N ALA A 47 -6.17 11.00 4.16
CA ALA A 47 -6.43 12.39 3.82
C ALA A 47 -5.90 12.80 2.44
N ALA A 48 -5.32 11.86 1.67
CA ALA A 48 -4.64 12.16 0.41
C ALA A 48 -5.59 12.79 -0.63
N ILE A 49 -6.84 12.33 -0.69
CA ILE A 49 -7.85 12.84 -1.62
C ILE A 49 -8.69 13.95 -0.97
N SER A 50 -9.20 13.71 0.25
CA SER A 50 -10.12 14.64 0.91
C SER A 50 -9.46 15.98 1.21
N ASP A 51 -8.21 15.97 1.68
CA ASP A 51 -7.48 17.17 2.09
C ASP A 51 -6.34 17.52 1.14
N GLY A 52 -6.01 16.63 0.20
CA GLY A 52 -4.93 16.86 -0.77
C GLY A 52 -3.55 16.72 -0.14
N THR A 53 -3.39 15.98 0.96
CA THR A 53 -2.12 15.88 1.70
C THR A 53 -0.95 15.34 0.85
N PHE A 54 -1.25 14.64 -0.24
CA PHE A 54 -0.26 14.06 -1.16
C PHE A 54 0.08 14.98 -2.34
N ALA A 55 -0.54 16.16 -2.48
CA ALA A 55 -0.23 17.11 -3.54
C ALA A 55 1.28 17.50 -3.58
N PRO A 56 1.96 17.76 -2.45
CA PRO A 56 3.41 18.02 -2.47
C PRO A 56 4.23 16.82 -2.98
N LEU A 57 3.80 15.59 -2.70
CA LEU A 57 4.47 14.37 -3.15
C LEU A 57 4.31 14.22 -4.67
N ALA A 58 3.10 14.44 -5.19
CA ALA A 58 2.84 14.44 -6.63
C ALA A 58 3.70 15.48 -7.36
N ALA A 59 3.79 16.71 -6.83
CA ALA A 59 4.66 17.75 -7.36
C ALA A 59 6.14 17.33 -7.34
N ALA A 60 6.61 16.74 -6.25
CA ALA A 60 7.98 16.26 -6.15
C ALA A 60 8.29 15.12 -7.14
N TRP A 61 7.33 14.22 -7.40
CA TRP A 61 7.46 13.21 -8.46
C TRP A 61 7.60 13.86 -9.85
N CYS A 62 6.84 14.93 -10.13
CA CYS A 62 6.99 15.69 -11.37
C CYS A 62 8.38 16.35 -11.48
N VAL A 63 8.91 16.89 -10.38
CA VAL A 63 10.28 17.47 -10.35
C VAL A 63 11.32 16.39 -10.65
N LEU A 64 11.20 15.19 -10.07
CA LEU A 64 12.09 14.07 -10.38
C LEU A 64 11.98 13.61 -11.83
N LEU A 65 10.77 13.66 -12.43
CA LEU A 65 10.58 13.36 -13.85
C LEU A 65 11.30 14.38 -14.74
N VAL A 66 11.20 15.67 -14.42
CA VAL A 66 11.91 16.73 -15.15
C VAL A 66 13.41 16.54 -15.04
N ALA A 67 13.92 16.30 -13.82
CA ALA A 67 15.34 16.03 -13.58
C ALA A 67 15.83 14.81 -14.38
N TRP A 68 15.08 13.71 -14.36
CA TRP A 68 15.39 12.52 -15.16
C TRP A 68 15.40 12.81 -16.66
N SER A 69 14.41 13.55 -17.16
CA SER A 69 14.31 13.90 -18.58
C SER A 69 15.49 14.78 -19.03
N LEU A 70 15.92 15.72 -18.18
CA LEU A 70 17.10 16.54 -18.41
C LEU A 70 18.37 15.68 -18.48
N VAL A 71 18.52 14.72 -17.57
CA VAL A 71 19.66 13.78 -17.55
C VAL A 71 19.73 12.95 -18.83
N VAL A 72 18.59 12.42 -19.28
CA VAL A 72 18.48 11.67 -20.56
C VAL A 72 18.85 12.55 -21.75
N TRP A 73 18.33 13.78 -21.80
CA TRP A 73 18.61 14.72 -22.87
C TRP A 73 20.09 15.13 -22.93
N LEU A 74 20.68 15.51 -21.79
CA LEU A 74 22.09 15.91 -21.68
C LEU A 74 23.05 14.76 -22.05
N GLN A 75 22.71 13.53 -21.68
CA GLN A 75 23.51 12.35 -22.02
C GLN A 75 23.23 11.80 -23.42
N ARG A 76 22.24 12.37 -24.14
CA ARG A 76 21.77 11.87 -25.44
C ARG A 76 21.41 10.38 -25.39
N GLU A 77 20.88 9.92 -24.26
CA GLU A 77 20.43 8.54 -24.14
C GLU A 77 19.18 8.33 -25.02
N PRO A 78 19.09 7.21 -25.76
CA PRO A 78 17.89 6.91 -26.53
C PRO A 78 16.69 6.72 -25.59
N LEU A 79 15.54 7.28 -25.96
CA LEU A 79 14.32 7.07 -25.18
C LEU A 79 13.98 5.58 -25.13
N PRO A 80 13.72 5.04 -23.93
CA PRO A 80 13.39 3.64 -23.80
C PRO A 80 12.04 3.34 -24.46
N ARG A 81 11.96 2.25 -25.22
CA ARG A 81 10.70 1.77 -25.80
C ARG A 81 9.77 1.28 -24.68
N PRO A 82 8.51 1.75 -24.62
CA PRO A 82 7.58 1.27 -23.61
C PRO A 82 7.22 -0.19 -23.85
N THR A 83 7.22 -0.96 -22.77
CA THR A 83 6.72 -2.34 -22.73
C THR A 83 5.19 -2.35 -22.80
N PRO A 84 4.53 -3.47 -23.20
CA PRO A 84 3.07 -3.57 -23.18
C PRO A 84 2.44 -3.24 -21.82
N THR A 85 3.10 -3.59 -20.72
CA THR A 85 2.67 -3.24 -19.37
C THR A 85 2.73 -1.74 -19.09
N GLU A 86 3.71 -1.05 -19.65
CA GLU A 86 3.82 0.41 -19.52
C GLU A 86 2.78 1.11 -20.40
N TRP A 87 2.49 0.59 -21.58
CA TRP A 87 1.38 1.08 -22.40
C TRP A 87 0.02 0.90 -21.73
N ALA A 88 -0.24 -0.26 -21.13
CA ALA A 88 -1.47 -0.50 -20.37
C ALA A 88 -1.59 0.44 -19.15
N GLY A 89 -0.49 0.63 -18.41
CA GLY A 89 -0.45 1.58 -17.30
C GLY A 89 -0.68 3.03 -17.75
N LEU A 90 -0.07 3.44 -18.87
CA LEU A 90 -0.28 4.78 -19.43
C LEU A 90 -1.72 4.97 -19.91
N ALA A 91 -2.31 3.97 -20.56
CA ALA A 91 -3.71 4.01 -20.98
C ALA A 91 -4.66 4.14 -19.78
N LEU A 92 -4.41 3.40 -18.70
CA LEU A 92 -5.18 3.51 -17.45
C LEU A 92 -5.09 4.93 -16.86
N VAL A 93 -3.88 5.49 -16.76
CA VAL A 93 -3.66 6.83 -16.22
C VAL A 93 -4.28 7.90 -17.12
N ALA A 94 -4.15 7.76 -18.43
CA ALA A 94 -4.74 8.67 -19.40
C ALA A 94 -6.27 8.64 -19.32
N TRP A 95 -6.88 7.46 -19.25
CA TRP A 95 -8.33 7.28 -19.11
C TRP A 95 -8.83 7.88 -17.80
N HIS A 96 -8.18 7.56 -16.68
CA HIS A 96 -8.54 8.11 -15.39
C HIS A 96 -8.37 9.64 -15.34
N THR A 97 -7.35 10.19 -16.00
CA THR A 97 -7.15 11.64 -16.11
C THR A 97 -8.24 12.27 -16.98
N LEU A 98 -8.65 11.61 -18.07
CA LEU A 98 -9.75 12.07 -18.91
C LEU A 98 -11.07 12.07 -18.12
N ALA A 99 -11.38 11.00 -17.38
CA ALA A 99 -12.54 10.91 -16.50
C ALA A 99 -12.52 12.01 -15.42
N ALA A 100 -11.34 12.31 -14.86
CA ALA A 100 -11.15 13.44 -13.96
C ALA A 100 -11.51 14.77 -14.63
N VAL A 101 -10.98 15.05 -15.82
CA VAL A 101 -11.24 16.30 -16.56
C VAL A 101 -12.73 16.46 -16.88
N VAL A 102 -13.38 15.39 -17.36
CA VAL A 102 -14.83 15.39 -17.69
C VAL A 102 -15.68 15.64 -16.43
N SER A 103 -15.28 15.10 -15.28
CA SER A 103 -16.06 15.16 -14.04
C SER A 103 -15.83 16.42 -13.19
N LEU A 104 -14.88 17.30 -13.55
CA LEU A 104 -14.51 18.48 -12.76
C LEU A 104 -15.71 19.38 -12.38
N GLY A 105 -16.72 19.48 -13.24
CA GLY A 105 -17.92 20.29 -13.02
C GLY A 105 -19.10 19.56 -12.36
N SER A 106 -18.99 18.26 -12.12
CA SER A 106 -20.12 17.40 -11.72
C SER A 106 -20.10 16.96 -10.25
N GLY A 107 -19.01 17.23 -9.53
CA GLY A 107 -18.82 16.85 -8.14
C GLY A 107 -17.82 17.78 -7.42
N ASN A 108 -17.06 17.25 -6.47
CA ASN A 108 -16.02 17.99 -5.79
C ASN A 108 -14.75 18.04 -6.66
N GLY A 109 -14.63 19.08 -7.48
CA GLY A 109 -13.49 19.26 -8.38
C GLY A 109 -12.12 19.24 -7.69
N ARG A 110 -12.02 19.67 -6.42
CA ARG A 110 -10.77 19.58 -5.64
C ARG A 110 -10.39 18.13 -5.33
N GLN A 111 -11.35 17.31 -4.92
CA GLN A 111 -11.12 15.88 -4.68
C GLN A 111 -10.81 15.15 -5.99
N THR A 112 -11.50 15.51 -7.09
CA THR A 112 -11.20 15.02 -8.44
C THR A 112 -9.75 15.26 -8.83
N LEU A 113 -9.27 16.50 -8.69
CA LEU A 113 -7.88 16.84 -8.99
C LEU A 113 -6.91 16.11 -8.06
N SER A 114 -7.22 16.03 -6.76
CA SER A 114 -6.36 15.35 -5.79
C SER A 114 -6.22 13.86 -6.10
N ALA A 115 -7.32 13.18 -6.45
CA ALA A 115 -7.31 11.78 -6.86
C ALA A 115 -6.59 11.57 -8.21
N ALA A 116 -6.78 12.46 -9.18
CA ALA A 116 -6.07 12.41 -10.46
C ALA A 116 -4.54 12.52 -10.26
N TRP A 117 -4.09 13.51 -9.49
CA TRP A 117 -2.67 13.70 -9.19
C TRP A 117 -2.08 12.58 -8.35
N LEU A 118 -2.86 11.95 -7.47
CA LEU A 118 -2.43 10.77 -6.72
C LEU A 118 -2.11 9.60 -7.67
N LEU A 119 -2.99 9.29 -8.62
CA LEU A 119 -2.76 8.21 -9.58
C LEU A 119 -1.59 8.53 -10.53
N ILE A 120 -1.48 9.79 -10.99
CA ILE A 120 -0.33 10.25 -11.78
C ILE A 120 0.96 10.06 -10.98
N GLY A 121 0.97 10.42 -9.69
CA GLY A 121 2.11 10.22 -8.79
C GLY A 121 2.53 8.74 -8.70
N TYR A 122 1.58 7.80 -8.60
CA TYR A 122 1.88 6.36 -8.63
C TYR A 122 2.50 5.92 -9.96
N ALA A 123 2.00 6.43 -11.08
CA ALA A 123 2.55 6.14 -12.41
C ALA A 123 3.99 6.66 -12.54
N LEU A 124 4.26 7.88 -12.07
CA LEU A 124 5.59 8.48 -12.06
C LEU A 124 6.55 7.71 -11.16
N ALA A 125 6.10 7.27 -9.98
CA ALA A 125 6.90 6.46 -9.08
C ALA A 125 7.34 5.14 -9.76
N VAL A 126 6.40 4.41 -10.36
CA VAL A 126 6.70 3.15 -11.07
C VAL A 126 7.63 3.39 -12.25
N PHE A 127 7.36 4.42 -13.07
CA PHE A 127 8.20 4.76 -14.20
C PHE A 127 9.63 5.09 -13.77
N LEU A 128 9.81 6.04 -12.84
CA LEU A 128 11.14 6.49 -12.41
C LEU A 128 11.94 5.39 -11.72
N LEU A 129 11.32 4.59 -10.85
CA LEU A 129 11.99 3.46 -10.20
C LEU A 129 12.48 2.45 -11.24
N ARG A 130 11.66 2.12 -12.25
CA ARG A 130 12.07 1.20 -13.33
C ARG A 130 13.23 1.75 -14.17
N ARG A 131 13.34 3.08 -14.34
CA ARG A 131 14.42 3.70 -15.10
C ARG A 131 15.70 3.91 -14.29
N CYS A 132 15.59 4.13 -12.99
CA CYS A 132 16.74 4.47 -12.13
C CYS A 132 17.34 3.26 -11.41
N LEU A 133 16.58 2.17 -11.20
CA LEU A 133 17.10 0.92 -10.65
C LEU A 133 17.88 0.16 -11.74
N ARG A 134 19.19 0.44 -11.84
CA ARG A 134 20.09 -0.08 -12.88
C ARG A 134 20.92 -1.28 -12.45
N SER A 135 21.00 -1.57 -11.15
CA SER A 135 21.81 -2.66 -10.60
C SER A 135 21.05 -3.54 -9.60
N PRO A 136 21.41 -4.83 -9.48
CA PRO A 136 20.89 -5.70 -8.43
C PRO A 136 21.15 -5.17 -7.01
N ALA A 137 22.22 -4.39 -6.82
CA ALA A 137 22.55 -3.78 -5.53
C ALA A 137 21.53 -2.70 -5.14
N GLN A 138 21.18 -1.81 -6.08
CA GLN A 138 20.15 -0.79 -5.87
C GLN A 138 18.78 -1.42 -5.58
N VAL A 139 18.39 -2.48 -6.29
CA VAL A 139 17.14 -3.22 -6.02
C VAL A 139 17.12 -3.80 -4.61
N ARG A 140 18.21 -4.46 -4.19
CA ARG A 140 18.34 -4.96 -2.81
C ARG A 140 18.31 -3.85 -1.78
N GLY A 141 18.94 -2.71 -2.07
CA GLY A 141 18.93 -1.52 -1.22
C GLY A 141 17.51 -0.97 -1.02
N LEU A 142 16.74 -0.84 -2.11
CA LEU A 142 15.34 -0.42 -2.04
C LEU A 142 14.49 -1.38 -1.21
N VAL A 143 14.60 -2.69 -1.45
CA VAL A 143 13.86 -3.70 -0.67
C VAL A 143 14.24 -3.64 0.81
N ALA A 144 15.52 -3.47 1.12
CA ALA A 144 15.99 -3.33 2.50
C ALA A 144 15.44 -2.06 3.17
N ALA A 145 15.44 -0.92 2.46
CA ALA A 145 14.90 0.35 2.96
C ALA A 145 13.40 0.24 3.27
N LEU A 146 12.63 -0.34 2.36
CA LEU A 146 11.19 -0.50 2.53
C LEU A 146 10.83 -1.54 3.62
N LEU A 147 11.62 -2.62 3.74
CA LEU A 147 11.47 -3.58 4.84
C LEU A 147 11.77 -2.93 6.19
N TRP A 148 12.79 -2.08 6.26
CA TRP A 148 13.12 -1.34 7.47
C TRP A 148 12.02 -0.33 7.82
N LEU A 149 11.47 0.38 6.83
CA LEU A 149 10.32 1.26 6.99
C LEU A 149 9.10 0.51 7.53
N ALA A 150 8.80 -0.68 7.00
CA ALA A 150 7.72 -1.53 7.50
C ALA A 150 7.96 -1.99 8.95
N THR A 151 9.20 -2.33 9.28
CA THR A 151 9.59 -2.72 10.65
C THR A 151 9.41 -1.55 11.63
N LEU A 152 9.80 -0.33 11.23
CA LEU A 152 9.59 0.86 12.04
C LEU A 152 8.11 1.21 12.21
N ALA A 153 7.32 1.15 11.13
CA ALA A 153 5.88 1.37 11.20
C ALA A 153 5.20 0.36 12.14
N ALA A 154 5.61 -0.91 12.08
CA ALA A 154 5.16 -1.93 13.00
C ALA A 154 5.58 -1.64 14.45
N ALA A 155 6.84 -1.25 14.68
CA ALA A 155 7.33 -0.88 16.01
C ALA A 155 6.58 0.33 16.59
N LEU A 156 6.29 1.34 15.78
CA LEU A 156 5.44 2.47 16.18
C LEU A 156 4.03 1.98 16.55
N GLY A 157 3.44 1.08 15.77
CA GLY A 157 2.15 0.46 16.10
C GLY A 157 2.18 -0.31 17.44
N LEU A 158 3.24 -1.07 17.71
CA LEU A 158 3.41 -1.76 18.99
C LEU A 158 3.57 -0.78 20.16
N PHE A 159 4.36 0.28 19.98
CA PHE A 159 4.50 1.35 20.97
C PHE A 159 3.15 2.04 21.24
N GLN A 160 2.36 2.28 20.21
CA GLN A 160 1.01 2.82 20.38
C GLN A 160 0.13 1.89 21.20
N TYR A 161 0.09 0.61 20.84
CA TYR A 161 -0.74 -0.39 21.50
C TYR A 161 -0.38 -0.57 22.98
N PHE A 162 0.91 -0.77 23.29
CA PHE A 162 1.35 -1.13 24.65
C PHE A 162 1.56 0.08 25.56
N TYR A 163 1.82 1.27 25.00
CA TYR A 163 2.19 2.43 25.81
C TYR A 163 1.30 3.65 25.55
N SER A 164 1.30 4.18 24.31
CA SER A 164 0.68 5.51 24.08
C SER A 164 -0.85 5.52 24.21
N MET A 165 -1.53 4.43 23.81
CA MET A 165 -2.98 4.33 23.92
C MET A 165 -3.45 4.08 25.37
N PRO A 166 -2.88 3.13 26.13
CA PRO A 166 -3.18 3.00 27.56
C PRO A 166 -2.93 4.28 28.35
N LEU A 167 -1.82 4.96 28.10
CA LEU A 167 -1.49 6.23 28.76
C LEU A 167 -2.54 7.31 28.47
N ARG A 168 -2.96 7.47 27.20
CA ARG A 168 -4.01 8.43 26.82
C ARG A 168 -5.35 8.12 27.49
N ARG A 169 -5.73 6.85 27.58
CA ARG A 169 -6.95 6.43 28.31
C ARG A 169 -6.85 6.76 29.80
N ALA A 170 -5.71 6.53 30.43
CA ALA A 170 -5.49 6.87 31.84
C ALA A 170 -5.53 8.39 32.08
N GLN A 171 -4.93 9.19 31.19
CA GLN A 171 -4.98 10.66 31.24
C GLN A 171 -6.41 11.18 31.10
N TYR A 172 -7.16 10.66 30.12
CA TYR A 172 -8.56 11.00 29.94
C TYR A 172 -9.40 10.62 31.16
N ALA A 173 -9.19 9.44 31.75
CA ALA A 173 -9.91 9.00 32.94
C ALA A 173 -9.60 9.85 34.18
N ALA A 174 -8.42 10.47 34.26
CA ALA A 174 -8.04 11.35 35.35
C ALA A 174 -8.73 12.72 35.27
N ASP A 175 -8.91 13.27 34.06
CA ASP A 175 -9.59 14.55 33.84
C ASP A 175 -10.22 14.61 32.42
N PRO A 176 -11.45 14.09 32.26
CA PRO A 176 -12.13 14.05 30.97
C PRO A 176 -12.41 15.44 30.40
N GLU A 177 -12.78 16.38 31.27
CA GLU A 177 -13.22 17.73 30.88
C GLU A 177 -12.05 18.53 30.32
N ARG A 178 -10.88 18.44 30.96
CA ARG A 178 -9.66 19.05 30.43
C ARG A 178 -9.24 18.43 29.10
N ALA A 179 -9.30 17.11 28.97
CA ALA A 179 -8.92 16.43 27.73
C ALA A 179 -9.85 16.80 26.55
N LEU A 180 -11.16 16.94 26.80
CA LEU A 180 -12.13 17.41 25.80
C LEU A 180 -11.88 18.87 25.43
N ALA A 181 -11.63 19.74 26.42
CA ALA A 181 -11.33 21.15 26.18
C ALA A 181 -10.04 21.34 25.36
N GLU A 182 -8.97 20.59 25.67
CA GLU A 182 -7.71 20.60 24.92
C GLU A 182 -7.89 20.10 23.47
N ALA A 183 -8.83 19.17 23.25
CA ALA A 183 -9.19 18.68 21.92
C ALA A 183 -10.17 19.60 21.16
N GLY A 184 -10.66 20.68 21.78
CA GLY A 184 -11.67 21.57 21.19
C GLY A 184 -13.04 20.90 21.02
N ILE A 185 -13.35 19.90 21.85
CA ILE A 185 -14.60 19.12 21.82
C ILE A 185 -15.53 19.59 22.93
N SER A 186 -16.84 19.59 22.66
CA SER A 186 -17.84 19.94 23.68
C SER A 186 -17.70 19.05 24.92
N THR A 187 -17.70 19.70 26.08
CA THR A 187 -17.68 19.07 27.40
C THR A 187 -19.05 18.52 27.80
N GLU A 188 -20.11 18.93 27.11
CA GLU A 188 -21.48 18.49 27.39
C GLU A 188 -21.62 16.96 27.31
N ALA A 189 -22.12 16.38 28.39
CA ALA A 189 -22.40 14.95 28.47
C ALA A 189 -23.45 14.55 27.42
N GLY A 190 -23.18 13.47 26.69
CA GLY A 190 -24.06 12.98 25.62
C GLY A 190 -23.98 13.75 24.30
N SER A 191 -23.03 14.69 24.13
CA SER A 191 -22.81 15.30 22.82
C SER A 191 -22.28 14.25 21.82
N PRO A 192 -22.77 14.22 20.57
CA PRO A 192 -22.30 13.27 19.56
C PRO A 192 -20.79 13.33 19.31
N GLN A 193 -20.19 14.52 19.44
CA GLN A 193 -18.75 14.74 19.28
C GLN A 193 -17.95 14.08 20.40
N ARG A 194 -18.43 14.17 21.65
CA ARG A 194 -17.83 13.49 22.80
C ARG A 194 -17.93 11.97 22.65
N GLU A 195 -19.08 11.45 22.26
CA GLU A 195 -19.24 10.01 22.01
C GLU A 195 -18.30 9.49 20.93
N LEU A 196 -18.16 10.20 19.79
CA LEU A 196 -17.22 9.84 18.74
C LEU A 196 -15.76 9.87 19.21
N PHE A 197 -15.40 10.86 20.03
CA PHE A 197 -14.07 10.96 20.62
C PHE A 197 -13.78 9.81 21.58
N GLU A 198 -14.70 9.54 22.52
CA GLU A 198 -14.58 8.45 23.49
C GLU A 198 -14.52 7.10 22.78
N ASN A 199 -15.35 6.86 21.76
CA ASN A 199 -15.30 5.66 20.94
C ASN A 199 -13.93 5.47 20.26
N ARG A 200 -13.33 6.56 19.73
CA ARG A 200 -11.97 6.52 19.16
C ARG A 200 -10.90 6.28 20.22
N LEU A 201 -11.05 6.85 21.41
CA LEU A 201 -10.13 6.67 22.53
C LEU A 201 -10.13 5.23 23.07
N GLN A 202 -11.30 4.59 23.07
CA GLN A 202 -11.47 3.19 23.50
C GLN A 202 -11.04 2.18 22.43
N SER A 203 -10.88 2.60 21.17
CA SER A 203 -10.25 1.77 20.14
C SER A 203 -8.83 1.38 20.56
N VAL A 204 -8.50 0.09 20.41
CA VAL A 204 -7.24 -0.48 20.89
C VAL A 204 -6.30 -0.88 19.76
N GLU A 205 -6.81 -0.97 18.54
CA GLU A 205 -6.08 -1.43 17.38
C GLU A 205 -4.99 -0.42 16.99
N PRO A 206 -3.74 -0.86 16.74
CA PRO A 206 -2.65 0.04 16.40
C PRO A 206 -2.87 0.69 15.03
N LEU A 207 -2.37 1.92 14.88
CA LEU A 207 -2.51 2.74 13.68
C LEU A 207 -1.18 2.94 12.95
N GLY A 208 -0.05 2.91 13.67
CA GLY A 208 1.25 3.25 13.11
C GLY A 208 1.23 4.69 12.60
N PRO A 209 1.74 4.96 11.38
CA PRO A 209 1.65 6.27 10.74
C PRO A 209 0.32 6.51 9.99
N PHE A 210 -0.58 5.52 9.95
CA PHE A 210 -1.85 5.61 9.22
C PHE A 210 -2.98 6.14 10.10
N ALA A 211 -4.10 6.56 9.50
CA ALA A 211 -5.30 6.91 10.26
C ALA A 211 -6.21 5.70 10.55
N LEU A 212 -6.08 4.60 9.78
CA LEU A 212 -6.87 3.38 9.93
C LEU A 212 -6.00 2.15 10.16
N THR A 213 -6.44 1.26 11.06
CA THR A 213 -5.72 0.01 11.36
C THR A 213 -5.68 -0.95 10.17
N ASN A 214 -6.69 -0.91 9.29
CA ASN A 214 -6.71 -1.72 8.07
C ASN A 214 -5.67 -1.25 7.05
N SER A 215 -5.39 0.05 6.96
CA SER A 215 -4.32 0.59 6.11
C SER A 215 -2.95 0.11 6.58
N LEU A 216 -2.71 0.17 7.91
CA LEU A 216 -1.50 -0.40 8.50
C LEU A 216 -1.37 -1.90 8.19
N ALA A 217 -2.44 -2.67 8.38
CA ALA A 217 -2.42 -4.11 8.10
C ALA A 217 -2.12 -4.41 6.63
N GLY A 218 -2.75 -3.69 5.71
CA GLY A 218 -2.53 -3.80 4.27
C GLY A 218 -1.09 -3.47 3.87
N PHE A 219 -0.49 -2.46 4.52
CA PHE A 219 0.92 -2.12 4.33
C PHE A 219 1.87 -3.19 4.89
N LEU A 220 1.61 -3.73 6.10
CA LEU A 220 2.49 -4.69 6.77
C LEU A 220 2.48 -6.10 6.13
N ALA A 221 1.34 -6.55 5.63
CA ALA A 221 1.16 -7.90 5.06
C ALA A 221 2.20 -8.29 3.97
N PRO A 222 2.43 -7.49 2.90
CA PRO A 222 3.44 -7.83 1.89
C PRO A 222 4.87 -7.87 2.45
N TRP A 223 5.19 -7.02 3.42
CA TRP A 223 6.53 -6.99 4.04
C TRP A 223 6.75 -8.16 5.00
N LEU A 224 5.70 -8.68 5.63
CA LEU A 224 5.77 -9.95 6.36
C LEU A 224 6.10 -11.10 5.40
N ILE A 225 5.39 -11.19 4.27
CA ILE A 225 5.65 -12.21 3.23
C ILE A 225 7.09 -12.10 2.73
N ALA A 226 7.55 -10.88 2.42
CA ALA A 226 8.92 -10.63 1.98
C ALA A 226 9.97 -11.04 3.03
N SER A 227 9.72 -10.73 4.32
CA SER A 227 10.61 -11.11 5.42
C SER A 227 10.73 -12.62 5.56
N VAL A 228 9.61 -13.34 5.48
CA VAL A 228 9.60 -14.81 5.51
C VAL A 228 10.30 -15.39 4.29
N ALA A 229 10.10 -14.80 3.10
CA ALA A 229 10.81 -15.22 1.88
C ALA A 229 12.33 -15.07 2.01
N LEU A 230 12.80 -13.98 2.62
CA LEU A 230 14.22 -13.79 2.91
C LEU A 230 14.74 -14.85 3.89
N LEU A 231 14.01 -15.16 4.96
CA LEU A 231 14.37 -16.21 5.92
C LEU A 231 14.44 -17.61 5.27
N VAL A 232 13.47 -17.95 4.42
CA VAL A 232 13.44 -19.22 3.67
C VAL A 232 14.61 -19.31 2.69
N ALA A 233 14.88 -18.23 1.93
CA ALA A 233 16.00 -18.19 1.00
C ALA A 233 17.37 -18.22 1.72
N ALA A 234 17.45 -17.65 2.93
CA ALA A 234 18.63 -17.62 3.76
C ALA A 234 19.02 -19.00 4.31
N TRP A 235 18.03 -19.87 4.57
CA TRP A 235 18.24 -21.21 5.11
C TRP A 235 19.28 -22.01 4.32
N SER A 236 19.24 -21.92 2.99
CA SER A 236 20.19 -22.62 2.11
C SER A 236 21.55 -21.91 1.98
N ARG A 237 21.61 -20.60 2.26
CA ARG A 237 22.80 -19.76 2.04
C ARG A 237 23.63 -19.50 3.29
N ARG A 238 23.12 -19.88 4.48
CA ARG A 238 23.79 -19.74 5.79
C ARG A 238 24.44 -18.34 5.98
N PRO A 239 23.64 -17.25 5.97
CA PRO A 239 24.18 -15.91 6.19
C PRO A 239 24.78 -15.77 7.60
N PRO A 240 25.55 -14.70 7.87
CA PRO A 240 25.99 -14.38 9.22
C PRO A 240 24.81 -14.35 10.20
N LEU A 241 25.00 -14.90 11.40
CA LEU A 241 23.94 -15.03 12.42
C LEU A 241 23.24 -13.69 12.70
N ARG A 242 23.99 -12.59 12.79
CA ARG A 242 23.45 -11.23 12.97
C ARG A 242 22.42 -10.83 11.91
N THR A 243 22.65 -11.20 10.66
CA THR A 243 21.76 -10.86 9.54
C THR A 243 20.47 -11.67 9.63
N TRP A 244 20.60 -12.95 9.98
CA TRP A 244 19.46 -13.83 10.19
C TRP A 244 18.59 -13.38 11.37
N ILE A 245 19.21 -13.03 12.49
CA ILE A 245 18.53 -12.45 13.67
C ILE A 245 17.81 -11.16 13.28
N GLY A 246 18.44 -10.27 12.49
CA GLY A 246 17.80 -9.04 12.03
C GLY A 246 16.52 -9.28 11.22
N TRP A 247 16.55 -10.24 10.28
CA TRP A 247 15.35 -10.61 9.51
C TRP A 247 14.28 -11.28 10.37
N LEU A 248 14.68 -12.12 11.32
CA LEU A 248 13.74 -12.74 12.25
C LEU A 248 13.07 -11.70 13.15
N ALA A 249 13.84 -10.77 13.71
CA ALA A 249 13.33 -9.67 14.51
C ALA A 249 12.34 -8.82 13.72
N ALA A 250 12.69 -8.43 12.49
CA ALA A 250 11.77 -7.70 11.60
C ALA A 250 10.47 -8.48 11.35
N ALA A 251 10.56 -9.76 11.01
CA ALA A 251 9.39 -10.61 10.79
C ALA A 251 8.49 -10.73 12.04
N LEU A 252 9.09 -10.88 13.23
CA LEU A 252 8.36 -10.96 14.49
C LEU A 252 7.70 -9.62 14.86
N THR A 253 8.40 -8.50 14.70
CA THR A 253 7.83 -7.16 14.96
C THR A 253 6.66 -6.88 14.02
N ILE A 254 6.85 -7.11 12.71
CA ILE A 254 5.79 -6.93 11.69
C ILE A 254 4.62 -7.88 11.97
N GLY A 255 4.89 -9.16 12.20
CA GLY A 255 3.87 -10.18 12.44
C GLY A 255 3.05 -9.91 13.70
N THR A 256 3.70 -9.52 14.79
CA THR A 256 3.01 -9.17 16.06
C THR A 256 2.11 -7.95 15.85
N CYS A 257 2.63 -6.89 15.25
CA CYS A 257 1.84 -5.68 14.99
C CYS A 257 0.65 -5.99 14.07
N LEU A 258 0.87 -6.79 13.01
CA LEU A 258 -0.19 -7.26 12.12
C LEU A 258 -1.29 -7.99 12.89
N VAL A 259 -0.95 -8.94 13.78
CA VAL A 259 -1.93 -9.63 14.64
C VAL A 259 -2.71 -8.68 15.55
N LEU A 260 -2.11 -7.58 16.00
CA LEU A 260 -2.83 -6.60 16.82
C LEU A 260 -3.80 -5.72 16.02
N THR A 261 -3.65 -5.61 14.68
CA THR A 261 -4.59 -4.87 13.82
C THR A 261 -5.99 -5.49 13.72
N LYS A 262 -6.14 -6.77 14.08
CA LYS A 262 -7.39 -7.56 13.93
C LYS A 262 -7.94 -7.63 12.49
N SER A 263 -7.13 -7.32 11.47
CA SER A 263 -7.57 -7.31 10.06
C SER A 263 -7.58 -8.71 9.43
N ARG A 264 -8.77 -9.33 9.40
CA ARG A 264 -8.98 -10.71 8.90
C ARG A 264 -8.51 -10.91 7.45
N THR A 265 -8.74 -9.94 6.57
CA THR A 265 -8.31 -10.02 5.16
C THR A 265 -6.79 -9.95 5.03
N ALA A 266 -6.13 -9.14 5.86
CA ALA A 266 -4.67 -9.08 5.88
C ALA A 266 -4.06 -10.39 6.40
N TYR A 267 -4.69 -11.06 7.37
CA TYR A 267 -4.25 -12.40 7.82
C TYR A 267 -4.35 -13.43 6.73
N LEU A 268 -5.48 -13.47 6.02
CA LEU A 268 -5.67 -14.41 4.92
C LEU A 268 -4.65 -14.16 3.81
N ALA A 269 -4.44 -12.89 3.42
CA ALA A 269 -3.45 -12.51 2.42
C ALA A 269 -2.02 -12.91 2.83
N ALA A 270 -1.64 -12.62 4.08
CA ALA A 270 -0.33 -12.97 4.62
C ALA A 270 -0.14 -14.50 4.69
N LEU A 271 -1.14 -15.24 5.16
CA LEU A 271 -1.11 -16.70 5.26
C LEU A 271 -0.94 -17.34 3.89
N VAL A 272 -1.77 -16.94 2.91
CA VAL A 272 -1.67 -17.44 1.53
C VAL A 272 -0.31 -17.08 0.93
N GLY A 273 0.14 -15.84 1.10
CA GLY A 273 1.45 -15.41 0.62
C GLY A 273 2.62 -16.19 1.22
N VAL A 274 2.61 -16.41 2.53
CA VAL A 274 3.62 -17.23 3.23
C VAL A 274 3.57 -18.68 2.79
N ALA A 275 2.37 -19.26 2.61
CA ALA A 275 2.22 -20.62 2.08
C ALA A 275 2.80 -20.74 0.66
N LEU A 276 2.51 -19.79 -0.23
CA LEU A 276 3.09 -19.74 -1.57
C LEU A 276 4.63 -19.62 -1.52
N VAL A 277 5.18 -18.79 -0.63
CA VAL A 277 6.62 -18.68 -0.41
C VAL A 277 7.21 -20.00 0.11
N ALA A 278 6.54 -20.69 1.03
CA ALA A 278 7.03 -21.95 1.58
C ALA A 278 7.02 -23.08 0.53
N LEU A 279 6.00 -23.11 -0.34
CA LEU A 279 5.84 -24.09 -1.41
C LEU A 279 6.79 -23.85 -2.59
N TYR A 280 6.95 -22.59 -3.02
CA TYR A 280 7.66 -22.25 -4.26
C TYR A 280 9.01 -21.54 -4.06
N GLY A 281 9.30 -21.05 -2.85
CA GLY A 281 10.49 -20.26 -2.55
C GLY A 281 11.74 -21.07 -2.19
N ARG A 282 11.65 -22.40 -2.09
CA ARG A 282 12.78 -23.26 -1.70
C ARG A 282 13.82 -23.40 -2.82
N PRO A 283 15.11 -23.05 -2.59
CA PRO A 283 16.18 -23.27 -3.57
C PRO A 283 16.30 -24.76 -3.90
N GLY A 284 16.13 -25.13 -5.17
CA GLY A 284 16.21 -26.53 -5.63
C GLY A 284 14.86 -27.22 -5.91
N SER A 285 13.72 -26.59 -5.60
CA SER A 285 12.41 -27.07 -6.07
C SER A 285 12.28 -26.85 -7.59
N ARG A 286 12.70 -27.85 -8.37
CA ARG A 286 12.66 -27.82 -9.85
C ARG A 286 11.34 -28.35 -10.42
N THR A 287 10.41 -28.85 -9.59
CA THR A 287 9.32 -29.68 -10.11
C THR A 287 7.99 -28.97 -10.33
N TRP A 288 7.74 -27.78 -9.78
CA TRP A 288 6.58 -26.99 -10.21
C TRP A 288 6.72 -25.52 -9.82
N ARG A 289 6.94 -24.65 -10.81
CA ARG A 289 6.74 -23.21 -10.68
C ARG A 289 5.51 -22.88 -11.51
N PRO A 290 4.30 -22.89 -10.94
CA PRO A 290 3.13 -22.48 -11.70
C PRO A 290 3.44 -21.11 -12.28
N GLY A 291 3.38 -20.99 -13.61
CA GLY A 291 3.51 -19.70 -14.25
C GLY A 291 2.49 -18.75 -13.65
N TRP A 292 2.75 -17.45 -13.66
CA TRP A 292 1.82 -16.44 -13.13
C TRP A 292 0.38 -16.68 -13.61
N ARG A 293 0.21 -17.21 -14.84
CA ARG A 293 -1.05 -17.65 -15.44
C ARG A 293 -1.83 -18.67 -14.63
N VAL A 294 -1.16 -19.65 -14.03
CA VAL A 294 -1.79 -20.71 -13.20
C VAL A 294 -2.22 -20.13 -11.85
N LEU A 295 -1.41 -19.25 -11.26
CA LEU A 295 -1.77 -18.57 -10.02
C LEU A 295 -2.93 -17.58 -10.24
N THR A 296 -2.92 -16.84 -11.36
CA THR A 296 -4.04 -15.98 -11.74
C THR A 296 -5.28 -16.78 -12.12
N ALA A 297 -5.13 -17.93 -12.76
CA ALA A 297 -6.26 -18.81 -13.09
C ALA A 297 -6.84 -19.46 -11.83
N ALA A 298 -6.01 -19.88 -10.87
CA ALA A 298 -6.46 -20.43 -9.60
C ALA A 298 -7.14 -19.35 -8.73
N GLY A 299 -6.57 -18.15 -8.66
CA GLY A 299 -7.19 -17.00 -7.99
C GLY A 299 -8.50 -16.59 -8.67
N GLY A 300 -8.50 -16.49 -10.00
CA GLY A 300 -9.69 -16.21 -10.80
C GLY A 300 -10.75 -17.29 -10.67
N ALA A 301 -10.37 -18.57 -10.63
CA ALA A 301 -11.28 -19.69 -10.39
C ALA A 301 -11.85 -19.67 -8.97
N ALA A 302 -11.05 -19.34 -7.95
CA ALA A 302 -11.55 -19.19 -6.58
C ALA A 302 -12.57 -18.03 -6.48
N VAL A 303 -12.30 -16.90 -7.15
CA VAL A 303 -13.24 -15.78 -7.24
C VAL A 303 -14.49 -16.16 -8.03
N LEU A 304 -14.35 -16.82 -9.18
CA LEU A 304 -15.47 -17.31 -9.99
C LEU A 304 -16.32 -18.32 -9.23
N LEU A 305 -15.72 -19.25 -8.50
CA LEU A 305 -16.45 -20.22 -7.66
C LEU A 305 -17.17 -19.53 -6.51
N ALA A 306 -16.56 -18.51 -5.89
CA ALA A 306 -17.23 -17.69 -4.88
C ALA A 306 -18.43 -16.93 -5.49
N LEU A 307 -18.24 -16.30 -6.65
CA LEU A 307 -19.31 -15.58 -7.37
C LEU A 307 -20.40 -16.52 -7.89
N LEU A 308 -20.05 -17.71 -8.37
CA LEU A 308 -20.99 -18.72 -8.84
C LEU A 308 -21.79 -19.30 -7.68
N GLY A 309 -21.17 -19.47 -6.50
CA GLY A 309 -21.87 -19.79 -5.26
C GLY A 309 -22.89 -18.73 -4.84
N VAL A 310 -22.61 -17.44 -5.10
CA VAL A 310 -23.57 -16.33 -4.94
C VAL A 310 -24.69 -16.41 -5.98
N LEU A 311 -24.36 -16.57 -7.25
CA LEU A 311 -25.29 -16.53 -8.39
C LEU A 311 -26.24 -17.73 -8.45
N LEU A 312 -25.78 -18.93 -8.09
CA LEU A 312 -26.59 -20.16 -8.08
C LEU A 312 -27.48 -20.29 -6.83
N GLY A 313 -27.57 -19.25 -5.99
CA GLY A 313 -28.39 -19.27 -4.78
C GLY A 313 -27.92 -20.24 -3.68
N GLY A 314 -26.70 -20.79 -3.81
CA GLY A 314 -26.09 -21.66 -2.79
C GLY A 314 -25.66 -20.90 -1.53
N LEU A 315 -25.56 -19.57 -1.63
CA LEU A 315 -25.58 -18.66 -0.50
C LEU A 315 -27.04 -18.25 -0.26
N ASP A 316 -27.78 -19.15 0.41
CA ASP A 316 -29.15 -18.94 0.84
C ASP A 316 -29.28 -17.60 1.59
N ALA A 317 -30.44 -16.94 1.58
CA ALA A 317 -30.64 -15.70 2.32
C ALA A 317 -30.29 -15.87 3.81
N LYS A 318 -30.42 -17.11 4.31
CA LYS A 318 -29.91 -17.54 5.61
C LYS A 318 -28.38 -17.53 5.73
N VAL A 319 -27.62 -17.98 4.73
CA VAL A 319 -26.16 -17.94 4.74
C VAL A 319 -25.62 -16.50 4.61
N LEU A 320 -26.33 -15.59 3.92
CA LEU A 320 -26.02 -14.15 3.97
C LEU A 320 -26.39 -13.52 5.33
N SER A 321 -27.45 -13.98 5.97
CA SER A 321 -27.84 -13.53 7.32
C SER A 321 -26.93 -14.10 8.43
N GLU A 322 -26.33 -15.27 8.20
CA GLU A 322 -25.35 -15.94 9.05
C GLU A 322 -23.91 -15.52 8.70
N ALA A 323 -23.69 -14.90 7.55
CA ALA A 323 -22.41 -14.32 7.19
C ALA A 323 -22.05 -13.24 8.24
N PRO A 324 -20.77 -13.13 8.64
CA PRO A 324 -20.35 -12.07 9.54
C PRO A 324 -20.80 -10.72 8.99
N LYS A 325 -21.42 -9.86 9.82
CA LYS A 325 -21.99 -8.55 9.43
C LYS A 325 -21.13 -7.76 8.42
N SER A 326 -19.81 -7.83 8.53
CA SER A 326 -18.86 -7.20 7.61
C SER A 326 -18.96 -7.64 6.14
N VAL A 327 -19.33 -8.89 5.85
CA VAL A 327 -19.49 -9.40 4.48
C VAL A 327 -20.82 -8.93 3.90
N LEU A 328 -21.89 -8.97 4.70
CA LEU A 328 -23.20 -8.47 4.30
C LEU A 328 -23.14 -6.98 3.93
N TYR A 329 -22.45 -6.16 4.73
CA TYR A 329 -22.25 -4.75 4.40
C TYR A 329 -21.50 -4.54 3.08
N ARG A 330 -20.50 -5.37 2.76
CA ARG A 330 -19.79 -5.27 1.46
C ARG A 330 -20.69 -5.59 0.28
N VAL A 331 -21.58 -6.58 0.40
CA VAL A 331 -22.56 -6.89 -0.65
C VAL A 331 -23.48 -5.69 -0.88
N GLN A 332 -23.94 -5.04 0.18
CA GLN A 332 -24.73 -3.81 0.09
C GLN A 332 -23.96 -2.68 -0.62
N TYR A 333 -22.68 -2.50 -0.28
CA TYR A 333 -21.83 -1.51 -0.95
C TYR A 333 -21.73 -1.80 -2.45
N TRP A 334 -21.51 -3.07 -2.83
CA TRP A 334 -21.38 -3.47 -4.22
C TRP A 334 -22.68 -3.33 -5.01
N GLN A 335 -23.82 -3.61 -4.38
CA GLN A 335 -25.13 -3.39 -4.99
C GLN A 335 -25.36 -1.92 -5.32
N ALA A 336 -25.17 -1.02 -4.33
CA ALA A 336 -25.26 0.42 -4.56
C ALA A 336 -24.22 0.93 -5.58
N THR A 337 -23.00 0.38 -5.54
CA THR A 337 -21.94 0.69 -6.51
C THR A 337 -22.31 0.27 -7.93
N SER A 338 -22.96 -0.89 -8.09
CA SER A 338 -23.42 -1.37 -9.40
C SER A 338 -24.48 -0.46 -10.01
N ALA A 339 -25.38 0.09 -9.18
CA ALA A 339 -26.37 1.07 -9.62
C ALA A 339 -25.72 2.39 -10.04
N LEU A 340 -24.70 2.85 -9.31
CA LEU A 340 -23.88 4.01 -9.69
C LEU A 340 -23.17 3.78 -11.03
N ILE A 341 -22.52 2.62 -11.20
CA ILE A 341 -21.85 2.23 -12.44
C ILE A 341 -22.84 2.20 -13.62
N ALA A 342 -24.02 1.62 -13.43
CA ALA A 342 -25.05 1.55 -14.47
C ALA A 342 -25.50 2.94 -14.93
N ARG A 343 -25.44 3.96 -14.06
CA ARG A 343 -25.79 5.34 -14.40
C ARG A 343 -24.67 6.08 -15.13
N GLN A 344 -23.41 5.82 -14.80
CA GLN A 344 -22.25 6.53 -15.35
C GLN A 344 -21.14 5.55 -15.78
N PRO A 345 -21.39 4.67 -16.77
CA PRO A 345 -20.50 3.53 -17.06
C PRO A 345 -19.15 3.94 -17.67
N LEU A 346 -19.11 5.03 -18.44
CA LEU A 346 -17.94 5.43 -19.23
C LEU A 346 -16.92 6.27 -18.46
N PHE A 347 -17.37 7.21 -17.62
CA PHE A 347 -16.46 8.13 -16.90
C PHE A 347 -16.63 8.05 -15.38
N GLY A 348 -17.57 7.24 -14.88
CA GLY A 348 -17.89 7.17 -13.47
C GLY A 348 -18.40 8.49 -12.90
N CYS A 349 -18.39 8.58 -11.56
CA CYS A 349 -18.73 9.80 -10.82
C CYS A 349 -17.58 10.80 -10.69
N GLY A 350 -16.44 10.54 -11.33
CA GLY A 350 -15.21 11.27 -11.14
C GLY A 350 -14.34 10.71 -10.01
N PRO A 351 -13.02 10.61 -10.21
CA PRO A 351 -12.06 10.19 -9.18
C PRO A 351 -12.25 10.94 -7.87
N GLY A 352 -12.17 10.23 -6.74
CA GLY A 352 -12.30 10.85 -5.41
C GLY A 352 -13.71 11.26 -4.98
N ASN A 353 -14.73 11.18 -5.85
CA ASN A 353 -16.11 11.54 -5.50
C ASN A 353 -16.99 10.36 -5.08
N PHE A 354 -16.43 9.15 -4.96
CA PHE A 354 -17.19 7.93 -4.70
C PHE A 354 -18.11 8.08 -3.48
N GLN A 355 -17.58 8.53 -2.33
CA GLN A 355 -18.37 8.66 -1.09
C GLN A 355 -19.62 9.51 -1.28
N GLN A 356 -19.49 10.65 -1.98
CA GLN A 356 -20.59 11.56 -2.24
C GLN A 356 -21.58 10.99 -3.24
N ALA A 357 -21.10 10.34 -4.31
CA ALA A 357 -21.98 9.73 -5.31
C ALA A 357 -22.73 8.51 -4.74
N TYR A 358 -22.05 7.73 -3.90
CA TYR A 358 -22.57 6.52 -3.27
C TYR A 358 -23.80 6.80 -2.40
N THR A 359 -23.86 7.92 -1.68
CA THR A 359 -24.99 8.21 -0.77
C THR A 359 -26.32 8.29 -1.50
N ALA A 360 -26.34 8.66 -2.78
CA ALA A 360 -27.56 8.68 -3.59
C ALA A 360 -28.10 7.28 -3.94
N TYR A 361 -27.25 6.24 -3.88
CA TYR A 361 -27.59 4.85 -4.19
C TYR A 361 -27.56 3.93 -2.96
N LYS A 362 -27.18 4.47 -1.81
CA LYS A 362 -27.04 3.75 -0.54
C LYS A 362 -28.39 3.13 -0.14
N LEU A 363 -28.36 1.84 0.20
CA LEU A 363 -29.54 1.10 0.63
C LEU A 363 -30.06 1.62 1.98
N PRO A 364 -31.39 1.57 2.24
CA PRO A 364 -31.97 2.01 3.51
C PRO A 364 -31.39 1.31 4.74
N GLU A 365 -30.99 0.04 4.58
CA GLU A 365 -30.43 -0.79 5.66
C GLU A 365 -28.94 -0.49 5.93
N ALA A 366 -28.26 0.23 5.04
CA ALA A 366 -26.86 0.60 5.23
C ALA A 366 -26.76 1.79 6.20
N SER A 367 -26.01 1.63 7.29
CA SER A 367 -25.78 2.71 8.25
C SER A 367 -24.70 3.69 7.78
N GLU A 368 -23.70 3.24 7.02
CA GLU A 368 -22.48 4.00 6.73
C GLU A 368 -22.45 4.66 5.34
N SER A 369 -21.81 5.82 5.25
CA SER A 369 -21.46 6.49 3.99
C SER A 369 -20.00 6.19 3.67
N VAL A 370 -19.75 5.05 3.00
CA VAL A 370 -18.40 4.52 2.78
C VAL A 370 -17.60 5.31 1.74
N ALA A 371 -16.30 5.41 1.96
CA ALA A 371 -15.38 6.12 1.07
C ALA A 371 -15.04 5.36 -0.21
N ASP A 372 -15.13 4.02 -0.17
CA ASP A 372 -14.85 3.11 -1.28
C ASP A 372 -15.69 1.82 -1.15
N PRO A 373 -15.87 1.05 -2.24
CA PRO A 373 -16.65 -0.18 -2.23
C PRO A 373 -15.90 -1.38 -1.64
N HIS A 374 -14.69 -1.20 -1.08
CA HIS A 374 -13.78 -2.26 -0.63
C HIS A 374 -13.46 -3.28 -1.74
N ASN A 375 -13.45 -2.82 -2.99
CA ASN A 375 -13.08 -3.59 -4.17
C ASN A 375 -12.52 -2.63 -5.22
N PHE A 376 -11.21 -2.71 -5.46
CA PHE A 376 -10.52 -1.75 -6.34
C PHE A 376 -11.05 -1.76 -7.78
N LEU A 377 -11.58 -2.88 -8.29
CA LEU A 377 -12.13 -2.93 -9.66
C LEU A 377 -13.45 -2.16 -9.74
N LEU A 378 -14.31 -2.36 -8.74
CA LEU A 378 -15.57 -1.61 -8.65
C LEU A 378 -15.32 -0.13 -8.38
N GLU A 379 -14.31 0.19 -7.57
CA GLU A 379 -13.90 1.57 -7.32
C GLU A 379 -13.41 2.26 -8.59
N MET A 380 -12.48 1.62 -9.33
CA MET A 380 -11.96 2.16 -10.58
C MET A 380 -13.07 2.36 -11.61
N TRP A 381 -13.99 1.41 -11.75
CA TRP A 381 -15.13 1.57 -12.66
C TRP A 381 -16.08 2.67 -12.18
N ALA A 382 -16.49 2.65 -10.92
CA ALA A 382 -17.43 3.63 -10.39
C ALA A 382 -16.90 5.07 -10.45
N THR A 383 -15.58 5.26 -10.33
CA THR A 383 -14.97 6.59 -10.28
C THR A 383 -14.39 7.07 -11.60
N ALA A 384 -13.91 6.18 -12.46
CA ALA A 384 -13.25 6.53 -13.71
C ALA A 384 -13.83 5.84 -14.96
N GLY A 385 -14.75 4.90 -14.79
CA GLY A 385 -15.39 4.19 -15.90
C GLY A 385 -14.54 3.08 -16.52
N THR A 386 -15.00 2.58 -17.67
CA THR A 386 -14.31 1.68 -18.61
C THR A 386 -14.67 2.09 -20.02
#